data_AF-A0A5C8S5A2-F1
#
_entry.id   AF-A0A5C8S5A2-F1
#
_cell.length_a   1.000
_cell.length_b   1.000
_cell.length_c   1.000
_cell.angle_alpha   90.00
_cell.angle_beta   90.00
_cell.angle_gamma   90.00
#
_symmetry.space_group_name_H-M   'P 1'
#
loop_
_entity.id
_entity.type
_entity.pdbx_description
1 polymer ?
#
loop_
_entity_poly.entity_id
_entity_poly.type
_entity_poly.pdbx_seq_one_letter_code
_entity_poly.pdbx_strand_id
1 'polypeptide(L)' 'GRAYRSGDAVCFETQAFPDAPNHPGFPSAVLRPGERFASTTTYRFSVV' A
#
# COMPACT_ATOMS: atom_id res chain seq x y z
N GLY A 1 -12.97 -14.36 24.09
CA GLY A 1 -12.50 -13.79 22.81
C GLY A 1 -13.67 -13.64 21.86
N ARG A 2 -13.55 -12.79 20.82
CA ARG A 2 -14.58 -12.59 19.78
C ARG A 2 -14.09 -13.17 18.46
N ALA A 3 -14.95 -13.92 17.77
CA ALA A 3 -14.68 -14.38 16.42
C ALA A 3 -14.91 -13.24 15.42
N TYR A 4 -13.97 -13.06 14.49
CA TYR A 4 -14.13 -12.16 13.35
C TYR A 4 -14.77 -12.91 12.18
N ARG A 5 -15.66 -12.23 11.46
CA ARG A 5 -16.33 -12.71 10.25
C ARG A 5 -15.70 -12.06 9.02
N SER A 6 -16.00 -12.62 7.86
CA SER A 6 -15.65 -12.00 6.58
C SER A 6 -16.24 -10.58 6.51
N GLY A 7 -15.39 -9.58 6.28
CA GLY A 7 -15.79 -8.17 6.16
C GLY A 7 -15.81 -7.38 7.47
N ASP A 8 -15.42 -7.95 8.61
CA ASP A 8 -15.40 -7.23 9.91
C ASP A 8 -14.37 -6.09 9.98
N ALA A 9 -13.45 -6.03 9.01
CA ALA A 9 -12.40 -5.02 8.92
C ALA A 9 -12.06 -4.69 7.47
N VAL A 10 -11.33 -3.60 7.29
CA VAL A 10 -10.79 -3.17 6.01
C VAL A 10 -9.28 -2.97 6.12
N CYS A 11 -8.58 -3.24 5.02
CA CYS A 11 -7.16 -2.95 4.89
C CYS A 11 -6.95 -1.65 4.12
N PHE A 12 -6.06 -0.80 4.61
CA PHE A 12 -5.56 0.34 3.87
C PHE A 12 -4.08 0.09 3.54
N GLU A 13 -3.84 -0.42 2.33
CA GLU A 13 -2.52 -0.86 1.88
C GLU A 13 -1.94 0.14 0.89
N THR A 14 -1.24 1.15 1.41
CA THR A 14 -0.53 2.11 0.58
C THR A 14 0.77 1.48 0.07
N GLN A 15 0.79 1.13 -1.21
CA GLN A 15 1.93 0.49 -1.87
C GLN A 15 1.96 0.81 -3.36
N ALA A 16 3.06 0.41 -4.02
CA ALA A 16 3.14 0.38 -5.48
C ALA A 16 2.18 -0.68 -6.04
N PHE A 17 1.91 -0.64 -7.34
CA PHE A 17 1.08 -1.67 -7.98
C PHE A 17 1.67 -3.06 -7.73
N PRO A 18 0.87 -4.03 -7.22
CA PRO A 18 1.38 -5.35 -6.84
C PRO A 18 2.09 -6.07 -8.00
N ASP A 19 1.63 -5.84 -9.22
CA ASP A 19 2.14 -6.51 -10.43
C ASP A 19 3.03 -5.60 -11.30
N ALA A 20 3.54 -4.50 -10.74
CA ALA A 20 4.44 -3.58 -11.46
C ALA A 20 5.64 -4.26 -12.13
N PRO A 21 6.31 -5.28 -11.54
CA PRO A 21 7.45 -5.93 -12.19
C PRO A 21 7.10 -6.64 -13.51
N ASN A 22 5.85 -7.11 -13.67
CA ASN A 22 5.41 -7.88 -14.83
C ASN A 22 4.69 -7.03 -15.88
N HIS A 23 4.36 -5.77 -15.56
CA HIS A 23 3.64 -4.86 -16.43
C HIS A 23 4.48 -3.60 -16.75
N PRO A 24 5.17 -3.56 -17.90
CA PRO A 24 6.07 -2.45 -18.27
C PRO A 24 5.43 -1.06 -18.34
N GLY A 25 4.09 -0.99 -18.46
CA GLY A 25 3.35 0.26 -18.43
C GLY A 25 3.04 0.79 -17.03
N PHE A 26 3.29 0.01 -15.96
CA PHE A 26 3.10 0.45 -14.58
C PHE A 26 4.34 1.20 -14.09
N PRO A 27 4.18 2.15 -13.14
CA PRO A 27 5.30 2.72 -12.42
C PRO A 27 6.17 1.62 -11.79
N SER A 28 7.47 1.63 -12.07
CA SER A 28 8.41 0.66 -11.53
C SER A 28 8.48 0.77 -10.00
N ALA A 29 8.45 -0.39 -9.33
CA ALA A 29 8.72 -0.51 -7.90
C ALA A 29 10.21 -0.79 -7.59
N VAL A 30 11.08 -0.84 -8.60
CA VAL A 30 12.51 -1.14 -8.44
C VAL A 30 13.25 0.06 -7.89
N LEU A 31 13.96 -0.12 -6.78
CA LEU A 31 14.96 0.80 -6.26
C LEU A 31 16.36 0.36 -6.69
N ARG A 32 17.16 1.24 -7.28
CA ARG A 32 18.53 0.99 -7.73
C ARG A 32 19.58 1.49 -6.73
N PRO A 33 20.82 0.99 -6.79
CA PRO A 33 21.90 1.49 -5.94
C PRO A 33 22.08 3.01 -6.07
N GLY A 34 22.18 3.70 -4.93
CA GLY A 34 22.30 5.17 -4.88
C GLY A 34 20.96 5.91 -4.89
N GLU A 35 19.85 5.24 -5.20
CA GLU A 35 18.53 5.85 -5.11
C GLU A 35 18.02 5.85 -3.67
N ARG A 36 17.26 6.89 -3.33
CA ARG A 36 16.58 7.00 -2.05
C ARG A 36 15.12 6.57 -2.20
N PHE A 37 14.74 5.53 -1.47
CA PHE A 37 13.33 5.22 -1.27
C PHE A 37 12.72 6.17 -0.23
N ALA A 38 11.52 6.68 -0.52
CA ALA A 38 10.71 7.43 0.41
C ALA A 38 9.23 7.11 0.16
N SER A 39 8.51 6.82 1.24
CA SER A 39 7.07 6.63 1.24
C SER A 39 6.50 7.18 2.55
N THR A 40 5.29 7.71 2.52
CA THR A 40 4.61 8.24 3.70
C THR A 40 3.13 7.94 3.62
N THR A 41 2.61 7.34 4.69
CA THR A 41 1.20 7.02 4.83
C THR A 41 0.64 7.83 6.00
N THR A 42 -0.42 8.58 5.75
CA THR A 42 -1.08 9.40 6.79
C THR A 42 -2.55 9.06 6.83
N TYR A 43 -3.02 8.55 7.97
CA TYR A 43 -4.44 8.42 8.27
C TYR A 43 -4.87 9.57 9.17
N ARG A 44 -5.84 10.36 8.71
CA ARG A 44 -6.44 11.45 9.46
C ARG A 44 -7.93 11.24 9.50
N PHE A 45 -8.48 11.18 10.71
CA PHE A 45 -9.90 11.00 10.94
C PHE A 45 -10.49 12.28 11.52
N SER A 46 -11.77 12.52 11.19
CA SER A 46 -12.59 13.57 11.79
C SER A 46 -13.97 13.00 12.09
N VAL A 47 -14.79 13.79 12.78
CA VAL A 47 -16.21 13.51 12.91
C VAL A 47 -16.97 14.17 11.75
N VAL A 48 -18.19 13.68 11.49
CA VAL A 48 -19.14 14.29 10.55
C VAL A 48 -19.91 15.40 11.27
#